data_AF-A0A8S3FWQ1-F1
#
_entry.id   AF-A0A8S3FWQ1-F1
#
_cell.length_a   1.000
_cell.length_b   1.000
_cell.length_c   1.000
_cell.angle_alpha   90.00
_cell.angle_beta   90.00
_cell.angle_gamma   90.00
#
_symmetry.space_group_name_H-M   'P 1'
#
loop_
_entity.id
_entity.type
_entity.pdbx_description
1 polymer ?
#
loop_
_entity_poly.entity_id
_entity_poly.type
_entity_poly.pdbx_seq_one_letter_code
_entity_poly.pdbx_strand_id
1 'polypeptide(L)'
;RQMIEQAFGKPLEEIFSEFNPVAVGAATIGQAHEARLKGSNQSVVVKIQYPEVRRLFGLDFSTLKRFIKLAQPEHLPLFDEFEKGFQIEFDFRREARALDVIGRNIMPLYPNIVIPRPIPGMATEFVLVMEKLEGTKLVDALKVEQAKMAAAQGKTLEEFEQEMMAKYVSGELYREAKKKYTPSALIVNTYASLVRTINQIKNVCIFLYNHSIVPIMQRVPMDYI
;
A
#
# COMPACT_ATOMS: atom_id res chain seq x y z
N ARG A 1 -1.13 -23.23 -6.09
CA ARG A 1 -0.30 -24.39 -5.68
C ARG A 1 1.15 -24.20 -6.09
N GLN A 2 1.51 -24.33 -7.38
CA GLN A 2 2.90 -24.26 -7.88
C GLN A 2 3.70 -23.06 -7.34
N MET A 3 3.12 -21.85 -7.36
CA MET A 3 3.77 -20.65 -6.81
C MET A 3 4.14 -20.79 -5.33
N ILE A 4 3.29 -21.42 -4.52
CA ILE A 4 3.55 -21.61 -3.08
C ILE A 4 4.68 -22.63 -2.88
N GLU A 5 4.61 -23.75 -3.60
CA GLU A 5 5.61 -24.81 -3.50
C GLU A 5 6.98 -24.32 -3.98
N GLN A 6 7.01 -23.50 -5.04
CA GLN A 6 8.22 -22.83 -5.50
C GLN A 6 8.76 -21.81 -4.47
N ALA A 7 7.88 -21.05 -3.81
CA ALA A 7 8.28 -20.07 -2.80
C ALA A 7 8.98 -20.72 -1.60
N PHE A 8 8.48 -21.87 -1.15
CA PHE A 8 8.91 -22.48 0.11
C PHE A 8 9.70 -23.78 -0.05
N GLY A 9 9.84 -24.29 -1.28
CA GLY A 9 10.59 -25.51 -1.59
C GLY A 9 9.98 -26.78 -0.99
N LYS A 10 8.69 -26.76 -0.66
CA LYS A 10 7.98 -27.87 0.01
C LYS A 10 6.59 -28.06 -0.60
N PRO A 11 6.03 -29.28 -0.55
CA PRO A 11 4.63 -29.52 -0.91
C PRO A 11 3.68 -28.64 -0.09
N LEU A 12 2.57 -28.21 -0.70
CA LEU A 12 1.57 -27.36 -0.05
C LEU A 12 1.09 -27.94 1.29
N GLU A 13 0.90 -29.25 1.32
CA GLU A 13 0.40 -30.04 2.45
C GLU A 13 1.42 -30.19 3.60
N GLU A 14 2.69 -29.88 3.36
CA GLU A 14 3.71 -29.79 4.41
C GLU A 14 3.71 -28.41 5.10
N ILE A 15 3.17 -27.40 4.43
CA ILE A 15 3.15 -26.01 4.90
C ILE A 15 1.83 -25.69 5.60
N PHE A 16 0.72 -26.11 4.99
CA PHE A 16 -0.63 -25.83 5.47
C PHE A 16 -1.38 -27.12 5.75
N SER A 17 -2.13 -27.17 6.86
CA SER A 17 -3.07 -28.27 7.15
C SER A 17 -4.38 -28.12 6.38
N GLU A 18 -4.78 -26.88 6.09
CA GLU A 18 -5.94 -26.53 5.26
C GLU A 18 -5.55 -25.38 4.32
N PHE A 19 -5.99 -25.43 3.07
CA PHE A 19 -5.79 -24.33 2.12
C PHE A 19 -7.06 -24.19 1.27
N ASN A 20 -7.68 -23.01 1.29
CA ASN A 20 -8.88 -22.75 0.50
C ASN A 20 -8.48 -22.42 -0.95
N PRO A 21 -8.84 -23.25 -1.95
CA PRO A 21 -8.51 -22.98 -3.34
C PRO A 21 -9.25 -21.74 -3.89
N VAL A 22 -10.35 -21.33 -3.26
CA VAL A 22 -11.10 -20.13 -3.64
C VAL A 22 -10.43 -18.90 -3.02
N ALA A 23 -10.10 -17.92 -3.84
CA ALA A 23 -9.53 -16.66 -3.37
C ALA A 23 -10.57 -15.87 -2.58
N VAL A 24 -10.17 -15.33 -1.43
CA VAL A 24 -11.03 -14.46 -0.61
C VAL A 24 -11.05 -13.01 -1.09
N GLY A 25 -10.08 -12.65 -1.92
CA GLY A 25 -10.02 -11.36 -2.58
C GLY A 25 -8.92 -11.30 -3.64
N ALA A 26 -9.13 -10.42 -4.61
CA ALA A 26 -8.10 -10.01 -5.56
C ALA A 26 -7.36 -8.78 -5.03
N ALA A 27 -6.06 -8.72 -5.31
CA ALA A 27 -5.20 -7.57 -5.10
C ALA A 27 -4.64 -7.12 -6.45
N THR A 28 -4.01 -5.94 -6.49
CA THR A 28 -3.49 -5.33 -7.72
C THR A 28 -2.64 -6.28 -8.56
N ILE A 29 -1.74 -7.03 -7.93
CA ILE A 29 -0.78 -7.93 -8.61
C ILE A 29 -0.94 -9.40 -8.26
N GLY A 30 -2.02 -9.78 -7.57
CA GLY A 30 -2.18 -11.13 -7.05
C GLY A 30 -3.52 -11.41 -6.40
N GLN A 31 -3.58 -12.51 -5.66
CA GLN A 31 -4.78 -13.00 -4.99
C GLN A 31 -4.47 -13.42 -3.56
N ALA A 32 -5.47 -13.34 -2.69
CA ALA A 32 -5.38 -13.73 -1.30
C ALA A 32 -6.23 -14.98 -1.04
N HIS A 33 -5.69 -15.93 -0.29
CA HIS A 33 -6.35 -17.19 0.09
C HIS A 33 -6.35 -17.35 1.60
N GLU A 34 -7.39 -17.98 2.12
CA GLU A 34 -7.39 -18.46 3.51
C GLU A 34 -6.71 -19.82 3.61
N ALA A 35 -5.92 -20.01 4.66
CA ALA A 35 -5.26 -21.26 4.97
C ALA A 35 -5.10 -21.43 6.48
N ARG A 36 -4.71 -22.64 6.89
CA ARG A 36 -4.33 -22.97 8.26
C ARG A 36 -2.91 -23.50 8.28
N LEU A 37 -2.05 -22.95 9.13
CA LEU A 37 -0.67 -23.40 9.27
C LEU A 37 -0.62 -24.80 9.88
N LYS A 38 0.23 -25.65 9.30
CA LYS A 38 0.48 -26.99 9.84
C LYS A 38 1.24 -26.89 11.16
N GLY A 39 0.83 -27.67 12.16
CA GLY A 39 1.49 -27.75 13.47
C GLY A 39 1.03 -26.72 14.52
N SER A 40 0.50 -25.56 14.13
CA SER A 40 -0.02 -24.55 15.06
C SER A 40 -1.53 -24.35 15.02
N ASN A 41 -2.22 -24.89 13.99
CA ASN A 41 -3.63 -24.65 13.70
C ASN A 41 -4.02 -23.17 13.52
N GLN A 42 -3.04 -22.26 13.39
CA GLN A 42 -3.27 -20.83 13.22
C GLN A 42 -3.88 -20.53 11.85
N SER A 43 -4.99 -19.80 11.84
CA SER A 43 -5.61 -19.27 10.61
C SER A 43 -4.78 -18.13 10.03
N VAL A 44 -4.51 -18.19 8.72
CA VAL A 44 -3.65 -17.24 8.01
C VAL A 44 -4.26 -16.85 6.66
N VAL A 45 -3.80 -15.72 6.14
CA VAL A 45 -4.02 -15.29 4.76
C VAL A 45 -2.73 -15.45 3.98
N VAL A 46 -2.82 -16.07 2.81
CA VAL A 46 -1.72 -16.31 1.87
C VAL A 46 -1.95 -15.45 0.63
N LYS A 47 -1.17 -14.38 0.49
CA LYS A 47 -1.12 -13.54 -0.71
C LYS A 47 -0.14 -14.14 -1.71
N ILE A 48 -0.54 -14.23 -2.97
CA ILE A 48 0.23 -14.88 -4.05
C ILE A 48 0.15 -13.98 -5.28
N GLN A 49 1.29 -13.60 -5.85
CA GLN A 49 1.32 -12.86 -7.11
C GLN A 49 0.84 -13.73 -8.28
N TYR A 50 0.23 -13.12 -9.30
CA TYR A 50 -0.03 -13.84 -10.55
C TYR A 50 1.29 -14.17 -11.24
N PRO A 51 1.48 -15.39 -11.78
CA PRO A 51 2.77 -15.80 -12.35
C PRO A 51 3.31 -14.86 -13.44
N GLU A 52 2.42 -14.30 -14.26
CA GLU A 52 2.80 -13.47 -15.41
C GLU A 52 2.81 -11.96 -15.12
N VAL A 53 2.42 -11.52 -13.92
CA VAL A 53 2.14 -10.10 -13.66
C VAL A 53 3.35 -9.22 -13.94
N ARG A 54 4.55 -9.62 -13.50
CA ARG A 54 5.78 -8.85 -13.72
C ARG A 54 6.13 -8.75 -15.21
N ARG A 55 5.92 -9.83 -15.97
CA ARG A 55 6.20 -9.87 -17.40
C ARG A 55 5.25 -8.96 -18.16
N LEU A 56 3.95 -9.08 -17.89
CA LEU A 56 2.91 -8.25 -18.52
C LEU A 56 3.11 -6.77 -18.20
N PHE A 57 3.37 -6.46 -16.92
CA PHE A 57 3.67 -5.11 -16.47
C PHE A 57 4.86 -4.49 -17.22
N GLY A 58 5.95 -5.25 -17.40
CA GLY A 58 7.11 -4.78 -18.16
C GLY A 58 6.81 -4.50 -19.64
N LEU A 59 5.93 -5.29 -20.26
CA LEU A 59 5.49 -5.06 -21.64
C LEU A 59 4.62 -3.80 -21.75
N ASP A 60 3.69 -3.61 -20.82
CA ASP A 60 2.82 -2.44 -20.77
C ASP A 60 3.64 -1.17 -20.59
N PHE A 61 4.56 -1.15 -19.62
CA PHE A 61 5.43 0.00 -19.37
C PHE A 61 6.39 0.28 -20.53
N SER A 62 6.94 -0.75 -21.18
CA SER A 62 7.75 -0.56 -22.38
C SER A 62 6.95 0.10 -23.50
N THR A 63 5.70 -0.33 -23.69
CA THR A 63 4.80 0.21 -24.72
C THR A 63 4.45 1.67 -24.43
N LEU A 64 4.07 1.97 -23.19
CA LEU A 64 3.76 3.33 -22.75
C LEU A 64 4.97 4.25 -22.89
N LYS A 65 6.18 3.80 -22.52
CA LYS A 65 7.40 4.59 -22.71
C LYS A 65 7.67 4.93 -24.16
N ARG A 66 7.45 3.99 -25.09
CA ARG A 66 7.61 4.26 -26.53
C ARG A 66 6.62 5.33 -27.00
N PHE A 67 5.37 5.25 -26.53
CA PHE A 67 4.35 6.25 -26.85
C PHE A 67 4.68 7.63 -26.27
N ILE A 68 5.07 7.70 -24.99
CA ILE A 68 5.47 8.94 -24.32
C ILE A 68 6.67 9.57 -25.03
N LYS A 69 7.69 8.77 -25.39
CA LYS A 69 8.85 9.26 -26.13
C LYS A 69 8.49 9.88 -27.48
N LEU A 70 7.42 9.40 -28.12
CA LEU A 70 6.95 9.92 -29.40
C LEU A 70 6.06 11.17 -29.23
N ALA A 71 5.15 11.16 -28.25
CA ALA A 71 4.11 12.19 -28.12
C ALA A 71 4.48 13.33 -27.16
N GLN A 72 5.12 13.02 -26.02
CA GLN A 72 5.42 13.95 -24.92
C GLN A 72 6.73 13.54 -24.19
N PRO A 73 7.90 13.65 -24.85
CA PRO A 73 9.17 13.16 -24.32
C PRO A 73 9.59 13.81 -22.98
N GLU A 74 9.10 15.02 -22.69
CA GLU A 74 9.32 15.73 -21.42
C GLU A 74 8.75 14.98 -20.19
N HIS A 75 7.77 14.11 -20.38
CA HIS A 75 7.19 13.31 -19.31
C HIS A 75 7.93 11.99 -19.04
N LEU A 76 8.91 11.63 -19.87
CA LEU A 76 9.64 10.37 -19.74
C LEU A 76 10.35 10.22 -18.38
N PRO A 77 11.07 11.24 -17.85
CA PRO A 77 11.72 11.10 -16.54
C PRO A 77 10.72 10.90 -15.39
N LEU A 78 9.56 11.57 -15.45
CA LEU A 78 8.50 11.37 -14.48
C LEU A 78 7.93 9.95 -14.57
N PHE A 79 7.72 9.46 -15.79
CA PHE A 79 7.23 8.10 -16.02
C PHE A 79 8.22 7.02 -15.58
N ASP A 80 9.53 7.27 -15.68
CA ASP A 80 10.56 6.38 -15.15
C ASP A 80 10.48 6.27 -13.62
N GLU A 81 10.19 7.36 -12.90
CA GLU A 81 9.96 7.30 -11.46
C GLU A 81 8.67 6.55 -11.10
N PHE A 82 7.61 6.70 -11.90
CA PHE A 82 6.40 5.89 -11.74
C PHE A 82 6.69 4.39 -11.89
N GLU A 83 7.43 3.99 -12.93
CA GLU A 83 7.82 2.60 -13.14
C GLU A 83 8.61 2.07 -11.94
N LYS A 84 9.63 2.82 -11.48
CA LYS A 84 10.42 2.44 -10.29
C LYS A 84 9.53 2.25 -9.08
N GLY A 85 8.54 3.10 -8.87
CA GLY A 85 7.56 3.00 -7.79
C GLY A 85 6.77 1.71 -7.84
N PHE A 86 6.26 1.31 -9.00
CA PHE A 86 5.52 0.06 -9.14
C PHE A 86 6.41 -1.18 -9.05
N GLN A 87 7.67 -1.12 -9.48
CA GLN A 87 8.61 -2.24 -9.34
C GLN A 87 8.80 -2.67 -7.88
N ILE A 88 8.57 -1.76 -6.93
CA ILE A 88 8.58 -2.02 -5.49
C ILE A 88 7.47 -3.00 -5.08
N GLU A 89 6.32 -2.97 -5.74
CA GLU A 89 5.17 -3.80 -5.39
C GLU A 89 5.42 -5.30 -5.65
N PHE A 90 6.31 -5.63 -6.58
CA PHE A 90 6.63 -7.02 -6.90
C PHE A 90 7.53 -7.73 -5.88
N ASP A 91 7.85 -7.11 -4.74
CA ASP A 91 8.56 -7.77 -3.64
C ASP A 91 7.74 -7.75 -2.34
N PHE A 92 7.01 -8.84 -2.10
CA PHE A 92 6.21 -9.02 -0.90
C PHE A 92 7.01 -9.08 0.41
N ARG A 93 8.34 -9.27 0.37
CA ARG A 93 9.19 -9.11 1.57
C ARG A 93 9.20 -7.67 2.05
N ARG A 94 9.05 -6.70 1.13
CA ARG A 94 8.94 -5.28 1.47
C ARG A 94 7.63 -4.98 2.16
N GLU A 95 6.53 -5.53 1.64
CA GLU A 95 5.20 -5.42 2.26
C GLU A 95 5.21 -6.02 3.68
N ALA A 96 5.81 -7.21 3.85
CA ALA A 96 5.96 -7.82 5.17
C ALA A 96 6.69 -6.90 6.17
N ARG A 97 7.83 -6.33 5.77
CA ARG A 97 8.57 -5.38 6.61
C ARG A 97 7.75 -4.13 6.92
N ALA A 98 7.01 -3.62 5.94
CA ALA A 98 6.14 -2.46 6.14
C ALA A 98 5.03 -2.75 7.14
N LEU A 99 4.34 -3.89 7.02
CA LEU A 99 3.30 -4.32 7.97
C LEU A 99 3.84 -4.40 9.41
N ASP A 100 5.02 -5.00 9.58
CA ASP A 100 5.65 -5.13 10.90
C ASP A 100 6.03 -3.75 11.50
N VAL A 101 6.65 -2.86 10.70
CA VAL A 101 6.99 -1.51 11.15
C VAL A 101 5.74 -0.69 11.48
N ILE A 102 4.73 -0.74 10.62
CA ILE A 102 3.47 -0.01 10.82
C ILE A 102 2.75 -0.55 12.05
N GLY A 103 2.65 -1.87 12.20
CA GLY A 103 2.04 -2.50 13.37
C GLY A 103 2.70 -2.07 14.67
N ARG A 104 4.04 -2.11 14.73
CA ARG A 104 4.82 -1.69 15.90
C ARG A 104 4.63 -0.21 16.25
N ASN A 105 4.45 0.67 15.25
CA ASN A 105 4.33 2.11 15.48
C ASN A 105 2.88 2.57 15.75
N ILE A 106 1.89 1.93 15.12
CA ILE A 106 0.49 2.41 15.12
C ILE A 106 -0.33 1.74 16.22
N MET A 107 -0.22 0.43 16.40
CA MET A 107 -1.08 -0.31 17.33
C MET A 107 -0.97 0.16 18.78
N PRO A 108 0.20 0.57 19.31
CA PRO A 108 0.29 1.13 20.66
C PRO A 108 -0.41 2.48 20.83
N LEU A 109 -0.57 3.26 19.75
CA LEU A 109 -1.17 4.59 19.77
C LEU A 109 -2.69 4.54 19.56
N TYR A 110 -3.19 3.51 18.88
CA TYR A 110 -4.59 3.40 18.48
C TYR A 110 -5.14 2.01 18.81
N PRO A 111 -5.78 1.83 19.98
CA PRO A 111 -6.22 0.51 20.46
C PRO A 111 -7.30 -0.16 19.60
N ASN A 112 -7.98 0.62 18.74
CA ASN A 112 -9.02 0.13 17.83
C ASN A 112 -8.47 -0.27 16.46
N ILE A 113 -7.16 -0.13 16.22
CA ILE A 113 -6.53 -0.48 14.94
C ILE A 113 -5.71 -1.76 15.14
N VAL A 114 -6.00 -2.76 14.31
CA VAL A 114 -5.24 -4.01 14.24
C VAL A 114 -4.55 -4.10 12.88
N ILE A 115 -3.24 -4.31 12.89
CA ILE A 115 -2.44 -4.54 11.69
C ILE A 115 -2.07 -6.04 11.67
N PRO A 116 -2.35 -6.78 10.57
CA PRO A 116 -2.03 -8.19 10.51
C PRO A 116 -0.52 -8.40 10.54
N ARG A 117 -0.04 -9.34 11.36
CA ARG A 117 1.40 -9.63 11.42
C ARG A 117 1.79 -10.61 10.31
N PRO A 118 2.89 -10.36 9.59
CA PRO A 118 3.50 -11.37 8.73
C PRO A 118 3.98 -12.57 9.56
N ILE A 119 3.86 -13.77 9.01
CA ILE A 119 4.40 -14.97 9.68
C ILE A 119 5.92 -15.00 9.45
N PRO A 120 6.74 -15.09 10.51
CA PRO A 120 8.20 -15.09 10.39
C PRO A 120 8.71 -16.16 9.43
N GLY A 121 9.61 -15.77 8.51
CA GLY A 121 10.19 -16.67 7.52
C GLY A 121 9.25 -17.09 6.37
N MET A 122 7.99 -16.63 6.36
CA MET A 122 7.00 -17.00 5.34
C MET A 122 6.64 -15.83 4.41
N ALA A 123 7.65 -15.03 4.06
CA ALA A 123 7.55 -13.97 3.06
C ALA A 123 8.66 -14.15 2.02
N THR A 124 8.26 -14.28 0.76
CA THR A 124 9.15 -14.33 -0.41
C THR A 124 8.85 -13.15 -1.32
N GLU A 125 9.50 -13.10 -2.48
CA GLU A 125 9.23 -12.05 -3.46
C GLU A 125 7.77 -12.09 -3.95
N PHE A 126 7.18 -13.28 -4.10
CA PHE A 126 5.87 -13.48 -4.73
C PHE A 126 4.82 -14.19 -3.86
N VAL A 127 5.16 -14.57 -2.62
CA VAL A 127 4.20 -15.09 -1.63
C VAL A 127 4.39 -14.40 -0.28
N LEU A 128 3.29 -13.99 0.35
CA LEU A 128 3.25 -13.46 1.72
C LEU A 128 2.21 -14.19 2.54
N VAL A 129 2.64 -14.80 3.65
CA VAL A 129 1.75 -15.37 4.66
C VAL A 129 1.66 -14.43 5.85
N MET A 130 0.43 -14.09 6.26
CA MET A 130 0.17 -13.19 7.38
C MET A 130 -1.04 -13.66 8.20
N GLU A 131 -1.19 -13.12 9.39
CA GLU A 131 -2.36 -13.38 10.25
C GLU A 131 -3.67 -13.07 9.52
N LYS A 132 -4.64 -13.97 9.67
CA LYS A 132 -6.02 -13.68 9.28
C LYS A 132 -6.64 -12.79 10.36
N LEU A 133 -7.16 -11.63 9.95
CA LEU A 133 -8.00 -10.82 10.81
C LEU A 133 -9.47 -11.20 10.58
N GLU A 134 -10.18 -11.43 11.66
CA GLU A 134 -11.62 -11.65 11.63
C GLU A 134 -12.35 -10.30 11.67
N GLY A 135 -13.40 -10.16 10.86
CA GLY A 135 -14.15 -8.92 10.79
C GLY A 135 -15.17 -8.87 9.66
N THR A 136 -16.02 -7.85 9.71
CA THR A 136 -16.94 -7.54 8.61
C THR A 136 -16.21 -6.72 7.56
N LYS A 137 -16.37 -7.05 6.28
CA LYS A 137 -15.78 -6.25 5.19
C LYS A 137 -16.33 -4.83 5.26
N LEU A 138 -15.47 -3.85 5.01
CA LEU A 138 -15.87 -2.43 5.06
C LEU A 138 -17.10 -2.15 4.19
N VAL A 139 -17.16 -2.74 2.99
CA VAL A 139 -18.29 -2.57 2.07
C VAL A 139 -19.61 -3.04 2.68
N ASP A 140 -19.60 -4.18 3.37
CA ASP A 140 -20.81 -4.74 3.97
C ASP A 140 -21.22 -3.92 5.21
N ALA A 141 -20.25 -3.48 6.01
CA ALA A 141 -20.50 -2.58 7.14
C ALA A 141 -21.07 -1.23 6.68
N LEU A 142 -20.55 -0.67 5.58
CA LEU A 142 -21.05 0.57 4.98
C LEU A 142 -22.48 0.41 4.47
N LYS A 143 -22.82 -0.71 3.82
CA LYS A 143 -24.19 -0.99 3.37
C LYS A 143 -25.18 -1.05 4.52
N VAL A 144 -24.80 -1.70 5.62
CA VAL A 144 -25.64 -1.74 6.83
C VAL A 144 -25.88 -0.34 7.37
N GLU A 145 -24.85 0.50 7.40
CA GLU A 145 -24.97 1.86 7.91
C GLU A 145 -25.78 2.77 6.96
N GLN A 146 -25.58 2.62 5.65
CA GLN A 146 -26.39 3.31 4.63
C GLN A 146 -27.87 2.92 4.74
N ALA A 147 -28.18 1.65 4.97
CA ALA A 147 -29.55 1.19 5.15
C ALA A 147 -30.22 1.83 6.38
N LYS A 148 -29.49 2.01 7.49
CA LYS A 148 -30.00 2.75 8.66
C LYS A 148 -30.23 4.22 8.35
N MET A 149 -29.31 4.86 7.63
CA MET A 149 -29.45 6.27 7.21
C MET A 149 -30.65 6.46 6.27
N ALA A 150 -30.86 5.54 5.34
CA ALA A 150 -32.01 5.52 4.44
C ALA A 150 -33.31 5.40 5.24
N ALA A 151 -33.39 4.43 6.16
CA ALA A 151 -34.56 4.22 7.02
C ALA A 151 -34.88 5.45 7.90
N ALA A 152 -33.86 6.11 8.46
CA ALA A 152 -34.03 7.33 9.24
C ALA A 152 -34.60 8.51 8.41
N GLN A 153 -34.46 8.46 7.08
CA GLN A 153 -35.02 9.42 6.14
C GLN A 153 -36.34 8.94 5.51
N GLY A 154 -36.87 7.79 5.93
CA GLY A 154 -38.06 7.19 5.34
C GLY A 154 -37.89 6.72 3.90
N LYS A 155 -36.65 6.45 3.47
CA LYS A 155 -36.29 6.01 2.12
C LYS A 155 -35.88 4.55 2.10
N THR A 156 -36.03 3.92 0.94
CA THR A 156 -35.39 2.63 0.65
C THR A 156 -33.88 2.81 0.47
N LEU A 157 -33.12 1.72 0.61
CA LEU A 157 -31.68 1.74 0.38
C LEU A 157 -31.34 2.17 -1.05
N GLU A 158 -32.07 1.67 -2.05
CA GLU A 158 -31.85 2.02 -3.46
C GLU A 158 -32.08 3.51 -3.75
N GLU A 159 -33.16 4.10 -3.22
CA GLU A 159 -33.42 5.53 -3.36
C GLU A 159 -32.31 6.38 -2.72
N PHE A 160 -31.86 5.97 -1.53
CA PHE A 160 -30.77 6.64 -0.83
C PHE A 160 -29.44 6.53 -1.60
N GLU A 161 -29.12 5.35 -2.14
CA GLU A 161 -27.91 5.12 -2.94
C GLU A 161 -27.95 5.94 -4.24
N GLN A 162 -29.08 5.99 -4.93
CA GLN A 162 -29.25 6.80 -6.15
C GLN A 162 -29.09 8.29 -5.86
N GLU A 163 -29.67 8.80 -4.77
CA GLU A 163 -29.51 10.20 -4.37
C GLU A 163 -28.05 10.52 -4.01
N MET A 164 -27.39 9.65 -3.24
CA MET A 164 -25.98 9.81 -2.91
C MET A 164 -25.09 9.80 -4.15
N MET A 165 -25.37 8.91 -5.11
CA MET A 165 -24.66 8.88 -6.38
C MET A 165 -24.93 10.14 -7.22
N ALA A 166 -26.16 10.63 -7.25
CA ALA A 166 -26.49 11.89 -7.93
C ALA A 166 -25.72 13.08 -7.33
N LYS A 167 -25.64 13.17 -5.99
CA LYS A 167 -24.84 14.18 -5.27
C LYS A 167 -23.34 14.04 -5.50
N TYR A 168 -22.87 12.81 -5.65
CA TYR A 168 -21.47 12.54 -5.98
C TYR A 168 -21.15 13.01 -7.40
N VAL A 169 -21.95 12.63 -8.38
CA VAL A 169 -21.79 13.01 -9.80
C VAL A 169 -21.96 14.52 -10.00
N SER A 170 -22.88 15.17 -9.30
CA SER A 170 -23.06 16.63 -9.34
C SER A 170 -21.90 17.41 -8.69
N GLY A 171 -21.02 16.71 -7.97
CA GLY A 171 -19.92 17.29 -7.20
C GLY A 171 -20.39 18.09 -5.98
N GLU A 172 -21.68 18.03 -5.62
CA GLU A 172 -22.21 18.63 -4.39
C GLU A 172 -21.57 18.01 -3.15
N LEU A 173 -21.44 16.67 -3.14
CA LEU A 173 -20.82 15.95 -2.03
C LEU A 173 -19.37 16.42 -1.80
N TYR A 174 -18.62 16.63 -2.89
CA TYR A 174 -17.27 17.19 -2.82
C TYR A 174 -17.26 18.64 -2.32
N ARG A 175 -18.18 19.49 -2.76
CA ARG A 175 -18.28 20.89 -2.31
C ARG A 175 -18.61 20.98 -0.81
N GLU A 176 -19.52 20.16 -0.33
CA GLU A 176 -19.87 20.06 1.09
C GLU A 176 -18.71 19.54 1.93
N ALA A 177 -18.08 18.44 1.51
CA ALA A 177 -16.92 17.88 2.18
C ALA A 177 -15.77 18.89 2.22
N LYS A 178 -15.50 19.58 1.10
CA LYS A 178 -14.50 20.65 1.02
C LYS A 178 -14.85 21.75 2.01
N LYS A 179 -16.10 22.20 2.12
CA LYS A 179 -16.50 23.25 3.07
C LYS A 179 -16.35 22.82 4.55
N LYS A 180 -16.57 21.54 4.84
CA LYS A 180 -16.57 20.99 6.21
C LYS A 180 -15.20 20.55 6.71
N TYR A 181 -14.35 20.04 5.82
CA TYR A 181 -13.08 19.39 6.14
C TYR A 181 -11.85 20.07 5.53
N THR A 182 -11.99 21.20 4.80
CA THR A 182 -10.79 21.97 4.44
C THR A 182 -10.17 22.55 5.71
N PRO A 183 -8.89 22.30 5.97
CA PRO A 183 -8.18 23.05 6.99
C PRO A 183 -8.27 24.54 6.64
N SER A 184 -8.41 25.40 7.63
CA SER A 184 -8.45 26.84 7.39
C SER A 184 -7.19 27.26 6.62
N ALA A 185 -7.30 28.31 5.79
CA ALA A 185 -6.16 28.85 5.05
C ALA A 185 -4.96 29.13 5.97
N LEU A 186 -5.24 29.48 7.24
CA LEU A 186 -4.23 29.64 8.28
C LEU A 186 -3.47 28.33 8.55
N ILE A 187 -4.16 27.22 8.81
CA ILE A 187 -3.53 25.91 9.08
C ILE A 187 -2.67 25.46 7.90
N VAL A 188 -3.20 25.60 6.67
CA VAL A 188 -2.47 25.24 5.44
C VAL A 188 -1.21 26.09 5.29
N ASN A 189 -1.31 27.40 5.50
CA ASN A 189 -0.18 28.32 5.40
C ASN A 189 0.87 28.09 6.50
N THR A 190 0.44 27.82 7.73
CA THR A 190 1.33 27.46 8.84
C THR A 190 2.09 26.17 8.53
N TYR A 191 1.40 25.13 8.06
CA TYR A 191 2.03 23.86 7.67
C TYR A 191 3.02 24.06 6.51
N ALA A 192 2.64 24.79 5.47
CA ALA A 192 3.51 25.09 4.33
C ALA A 192 4.73 25.94 4.72
N SER A 193 4.59 26.83 5.71
CA SER A 193 5.72 27.57 6.27
C SER A 193 6.67 26.64 7.03
N LEU A 194 6.15 25.75 7.88
CA LEU A 194 6.91 24.77 8.63
C LEU A 194 7.72 23.85 7.70
N VAL A 195 7.09 23.32 6.65
CA VAL A 195 7.76 22.47 5.66
C VAL A 195 8.87 23.24 4.94
N ARG A 196 8.63 24.51 4.56
CA ARG A 196 9.66 25.37 3.97
C ARG A 196 10.83 25.59 4.92
N THR A 197 10.57 25.86 6.20
CA THR A 197 11.61 26.03 7.22
C THR A 197 12.41 24.74 7.42
N ILE A 198 11.76 23.58 7.51
CA ILE A 198 12.43 22.28 7.63
C ILE A 198 13.35 22.04 6.42
N ASN A 199 12.86 22.32 5.21
CA ASN A 199 13.66 22.16 4.00
C ASN A 199 14.85 23.13 3.95
N GLN A 200 14.69 24.37 4.40
CA GLN A 200 15.80 25.32 4.53
C GLN A 200 16.85 24.81 5.51
N ILE A 201 16.44 24.32 6.69
CA ILE A 201 17.35 23.74 7.69
C ILE A 201 18.09 22.55 7.08
N LYS A 202 17.38 21.63 6.42
CA LYS A 202 17.99 20.47 5.77
C LYS A 202 19.01 20.88 4.70
N ASN A 203 18.68 21.86 3.87
CA ASN A 203 19.59 22.37 2.85
C ASN A 203 20.84 23.03 3.45
N VAL A 204 20.69 23.76 4.57
CA VAL A 204 21.82 24.31 5.32
C VAL A 204 22.69 23.20 5.90
N CYS A 205 22.10 22.15 6.49
CA CYS A 205 22.86 21.00 7.00
C CYS A 205 23.63 20.29 5.88
N ILE A 206 23.00 20.08 4.72
CA ILE A 206 23.65 19.49 3.54
C ILE A 206 24.80 20.37 3.05
N PHE A 207 24.57 21.68 2.95
CA PHE A 207 25.61 22.64 2.55
C PHE A 207 26.80 22.61 3.51
N LEU A 208 26.54 22.67 4.81
CA LEU A 208 27.58 22.60 5.83
C LEU A 208 28.35 21.28 5.76
N TYR A 209 27.67 20.14 5.63
CA TYR A 209 28.30 18.84 5.48
C TYR A 209 29.21 18.77 4.24
N ASN A 210 28.71 19.25 3.10
CA ASN A 210 29.47 19.27 1.84
C ASN A 210 30.68 20.20 1.89
N HIS A 211 30.64 21.28 2.68
CA HIS A 211 31.72 22.26 2.74
C HIS A 211 32.67 22.06 3.93
N SER A 212 32.30 21.26 4.93
CA SER A 212 33.14 20.99 6.10
C SER A 212 33.68 19.56 6.11
N ILE A 213 32.83 18.54 5.95
CA ILE A 213 33.20 17.13 6.13
C ILE A 213 33.77 16.53 4.85
N VAL A 214 33.11 16.74 3.71
CA VAL A 214 33.52 16.16 2.42
C VAL A 214 34.97 16.54 2.03
N PRO A 215 35.42 17.79 2.17
CA PRO A 215 36.80 18.16 1.83
C PRO A 215 37.84 17.54 2.79
N ILE A 216 37.46 17.26 4.04
CA ILE A 216 38.31 16.58 5.02
C ILE A 216 38.43 15.11 4.66
N MET A 217 37.31 14.44 4.35
CA MET A 217 37.30 13.03 3.92
C MET A 217 38.07 12.81 2.61
N GLN A 218 38.03 13.76 1.68
CA GLN A 218 38.80 13.70 0.42
C GLN A 218 40.31 13.96 0.60
N ARG A 219 40.75 14.42 1.77
CA ARG A 219 42.17 14.65 2.11
C ARG A 219 42.76 13.54 2.98
N VAL A 220 41.97 12.55 3.41
CA VAL A 220 42.50 11.38 4.11
C VAL A 220 43.06 10.42 3.06
N PRO A 221 44.37 10.12 3.07
CA PRO A 221 44.94 9.11 2.18
C PRO A 221 44.32 7.74 2.48
N MET A 222 44.03 6.96 1.43
CA MET A 222 43.41 5.63 1.48
C MET A 222 44.29 4.55 2.15
N ASP A 223 45.43 4.91 2.73
CA ASP A 223 46.44 3.96 3.22
C ASP A 223 46.19 3.50 4.68
N TYR A 224 45.04 3.82 5.26
CA TYR A 224 44.67 3.48 6.65
C TYR A 224 43.27 2.85 6.80
N ILE A 225 42.79 2.11 5.79
CA ILE A 225 41.68 1.14 5.92
C ILE A 225 42.09 -0.18 5.27
#